data_AF-A0A9Q0EU13-F1
#
_entry.id   AF-A0A9Q0EU13-F1
#
_cell.length_a   1.000
_cell.length_b   1.000
_cell.length_c   1.000
_cell.angle_alpha   90.00
_cell.angle_beta   90.00
_cell.angle_gamma   90.00
#
_symmetry.space_group_name_H-M   'P 1'
#
loop_
_entity.id
_entity.type
_entity.pdbx_description
1 polymer ?
#
loop_
_entity_poly.entity_id
_entity_poly.type
_entity_poly.pdbx_seq_one_letter_code
_entity_poly.pdbx_strand_id
1 'polypeptide(L)'
;MLHYLIMIFEKNYPDTLNIQQDLASIQDAAKVNMAELEKEVHNIKSGLRALEAELQYQQSRTRERGDKFVAVIGDFITVAGFSFSELEDQLSEAKDKYNKSLKHFGEEQGRMQPDEFFGIFDTFLQSFSELKEQRERERRSKKGGGSEEVGGEFDDLVSALRSGEVFDKDLNKFKRNRKRSVNSLAEGGGRERAVAKVTY
;
A
#
# COMPACT_ATOMS: atom_id res chain seq x y z
N MET A 1 -15.33 -20.62 0.55
CA MET A 1 -14.29 -21.66 0.77
C MET A 1 -12.92 -21.06 1.08
N LEU A 2 -12.41 -20.07 0.32
CA LEU A 2 -11.10 -19.44 0.60
C LEU A 2 -10.98 -18.84 2.01
N HIS A 3 -12.03 -18.18 2.53
CA HIS A 3 -12.06 -17.71 3.93
C HIS A 3 -11.76 -18.81 4.96
N TYR A 4 -12.29 -20.03 4.75
CA TYR A 4 -12.09 -21.14 5.67
C TYR A 4 -10.65 -21.67 5.60
N LEU A 5 -10.06 -21.70 4.40
CA LEU A 5 -8.63 -22.03 4.23
C LEU A 5 -7.74 -21.02 4.94
N ILE A 6 -8.00 -19.73 4.80
CA ILE A 6 -7.25 -18.67 5.50
C ILE A 6 -7.34 -18.88 7.02
N MET A 7 -8.53 -19.20 7.55
CA MET A 7 -8.68 -19.52 8.98
C MET A 7 -7.86 -20.73 9.43
N ILE A 8 -7.78 -21.78 8.59
CA ILE A 8 -6.94 -22.95 8.88
C ILE A 8 -5.46 -22.58 8.85
N PHE A 9 -5.02 -21.80 7.86
CA PHE A 9 -3.64 -21.35 7.75
C PHE A 9 -3.23 -20.49 8.93
N GLU A 10 -4.07 -19.52 9.34
CA GLU A 10 -3.85 -18.71 10.55
C GLU A 10 -3.63 -19.57 11.80
N LYS A 11 -4.37 -20.68 11.94
CA LYS A 11 -4.34 -21.50 13.15
C LYS A 11 -3.26 -22.58 13.14
N ASN A 12 -3.06 -23.23 12.00
CA ASN A 12 -2.29 -24.48 11.91
C ASN A 12 -1.02 -24.34 11.07
N TYR A 13 -0.95 -23.35 10.17
CA TYR A 13 0.14 -23.18 9.22
C TYR A 13 0.48 -21.68 9.02
N PRO A 14 0.90 -20.96 10.07
CA PRO A 14 1.07 -19.50 10.01
C PRO A 14 2.10 -19.05 8.98
N ASP A 15 3.11 -19.88 8.68
CA ASP A 15 4.14 -19.60 7.70
C ASP A 15 3.57 -19.42 6.28
N THR A 16 2.47 -20.12 5.95
CA THR A 16 1.83 -20.01 4.62
C THR A 16 1.12 -18.68 4.42
N LEU A 17 0.96 -17.87 5.47
CA LEU A 17 0.41 -16.51 5.35
C LEU A 17 1.36 -15.54 4.63
N ASN A 18 2.63 -15.92 4.45
CA ASN A 18 3.65 -15.14 3.75
C ASN A 18 3.77 -15.51 2.26
N ILE A 19 2.85 -16.32 1.73
CA ILE A 19 2.87 -16.79 0.33
C ILE A 19 2.95 -15.65 -0.71
N GLN A 20 2.49 -14.44 -0.38
CA GLN A 20 2.63 -13.27 -1.24
C GLN A 20 4.07 -12.80 -1.42
N GLN A 21 4.92 -12.99 -0.40
CA GLN A 21 6.34 -12.66 -0.48
C GLN A 21 7.07 -13.73 -1.30
N ASP A 22 6.75 -15.00 -1.06
CA ASP A 22 7.34 -16.14 -1.78
C ASP A 22 7.02 -16.09 -3.28
N LEU A 23 5.87 -15.53 -3.65
CA LEU A 23 5.35 -15.47 -5.01
C LEU A 23 5.25 -14.04 -5.57
N ALA A 24 6.05 -13.09 -5.05
CA ALA A 24 5.95 -11.68 -5.43
C ALA A 24 6.13 -11.45 -6.94
N SER A 25 6.97 -12.23 -7.62
CA SER A 25 7.23 -12.12 -9.06
C SER A 25 6.10 -12.63 -9.96
N ILE A 26 5.07 -13.29 -9.41
CA ILE A 26 3.95 -13.82 -10.20
C ILE A 26 3.19 -12.69 -10.90
N GLN A 27 3.01 -11.54 -10.25
CA GLN A 27 2.28 -10.40 -10.81
C GLN A 27 2.91 -9.87 -12.09
N ASP A 28 4.24 -9.89 -12.16
CA ASP A 28 4.97 -9.46 -13.34
C ASP A 28 5.01 -10.57 -14.39
N ALA A 29 5.19 -11.82 -13.97
CA ALA A 29 5.17 -12.98 -14.87
C ALA A 29 3.81 -13.15 -15.58
N ALA A 30 2.70 -12.81 -14.90
CA ALA A 30 1.34 -12.84 -15.44
C ALA A 30 1.09 -11.80 -16.55
N LYS A 31 2.00 -10.83 -16.73
CA LYS A 31 1.91 -9.81 -17.79
C LYS A 31 2.79 -10.14 -18.99
N VAL A 32 3.58 -11.20 -18.93
CA VAL A 32 4.55 -11.56 -19.97
C VAL A 32 3.85 -12.25 -21.14
N ASN A 33 3.95 -11.66 -22.31
CA ASN A 33 3.59 -12.30 -23.56
C ASN A 33 4.80 -13.03 -24.16
N MET A 34 4.84 -14.35 -24.02
CA MET A 34 5.97 -15.15 -24.48
C MET A 34 6.14 -15.11 -26.00
N ALA A 35 5.04 -15.10 -26.77
CA ALA A 35 5.11 -15.08 -28.22
C ALA A 35 5.69 -13.76 -28.76
N GLU A 36 5.36 -12.64 -28.11
CA GLU A 36 5.94 -11.33 -28.42
C GLU A 36 7.43 -11.29 -28.06
N LEU A 37 7.80 -11.78 -26.87
CA LEU A 37 9.19 -11.87 -26.43
C LEU A 37 10.07 -12.69 -27.39
N GLU A 38 9.58 -13.87 -27.81
CA GLU A 38 10.29 -14.72 -28.78
C GLU A 38 10.48 -14.01 -30.13
N LYS A 39 9.45 -13.29 -30.58
CA LYS A 39 9.51 -12.51 -31.82
C LYS A 39 10.55 -11.39 -31.72
N GLU A 40 10.61 -10.68 -30.60
CA GLU A 40 11.61 -9.64 -30.36
C GLU A 40 13.04 -10.18 -30.37
N VAL A 41 13.28 -11.29 -29.66
CA VAL A 41 14.60 -11.96 -29.66
C VAL A 41 14.98 -12.43 -31.07
N HIS A 42 14.04 -12.97 -31.84
CA HIS A 42 14.28 -13.33 -33.24
C HIS A 42 14.64 -12.13 -34.12
N ASN A 43 13.97 -10.99 -33.93
CA ASN A 43 14.26 -9.76 -34.67
C ASN A 43 15.67 -9.25 -34.37
N ILE A 44 16.11 -9.29 -33.11
CA ILE A 44 17.48 -8.91 -32.73
C ILE A 44 18.48 -9.85 -33.40
N LYS A 45 18.24 -11.18 -33.36
CA LYS A 45 19.09 -12.19 -34.01
C LYS A 45 19.27 -11.93 -35.51
N SER A 46 18.17 -11.68 -36.20
CA SER A 46 18.18 -11.43 -37.65
C SER A 46 18.87 -10.11 -37.99
N GLY A 47 18.65 -9.06 -37.19
CA GLY A 47 19.35 -7.79 -37.32
C GLY A 47 20.87 -7.91 -37.15
N LEU A 48 21.33 -8.66 -36.14
CA LEU A 48 22.77 -8.92 -35.94
C LEU A 48 23.39 -9.69 -37.11
N ARG A 49 22.70 -10.73 -37.62
CA ARG A 49 23.18 -11.47 -38.80
C ARG A 49 23.25 -10.61 -40.06
N ALA A 50 22.30 -9.70 -40.25
CA ALA A 50 22.34 -8.77 -41.37
C ALA A 50 23.53 -7.80 -41.25
N LEU A 51 23.82 -7.31 -40.04
CA LEU A 51 24.99 -6.49 -39.74
C LEU A 51 26.30 -7.24 -39.98
N GLU A 52 26.39 -8.51 -39.59
CA GLU A 52 27.56 -9.37 -39.86
C GLU A 52 27.79 -9.55 -41.36
N ALA A 53 26.73 -9.82 -42.13
CA ALA A 53 26.81 -9.95 -43.58
C ALA A 53 27.27 -8.65 -44.24
N GLU A 54 26.75 -7.51 -43.80
CA GLU A 54 27.16 -6.19 -44.29
C GLU A 54 28.62 -5.88 -43.91
N LEU A 55 29.05 -6.23 -42.69
CA LEU A 55 30.44 -6.08 -42.28
C LEU A 55 31.38 -6.88 -43.19
N GLN A 56 31.04 -8.14 -43.50
CA GLN A 56 31.82 -8.97 -44.42
C GLN A 56 31.88 -8.36 -45.82
N TYR A 57 30.75 -7.84 -46.32
CA TYR A 57 30.69 -7.15 -47.60
C TYR A 57 31.62 -5.94 -47.63
N GLN A 58 31.57 -5.07 -46.62
CA GLN A 58 32.40 -3.87 -46.55
C GLN A 58 33.89 -4.17 -46.32
N GLN A 59 34.21 -5.26 -45.62
CA GLN A 59 35.60 -5.73 -45.46
C GLN A 59 36.24 -6.15 -46.80
N SER A 60 35.44 -6.66 -47.74
CA SER A 60 35.93 -7.11 -49.06
C SER A 60 36.15 -5.98 -50.07
N ARG A 61 35.74 -4.73 -49.75
CA ARG A 61 35.83 -3.58 -50.64
C ARG A 61 37.05 -2.69 -50.35
N THR A 62 37.45 -1.91 -51.37
CA THR A 62 38.45 -0.85 -51.19
C THR A 62 37.92 0.20 -50.23
N ARG A 63 38.62 0.42 -49.12
CA ARG A 63 38.21 1.39 -48.09
C ARG A 63 38.28 2.81 -48.62
N GLU A 64 37.18 3.53 -48.51
CA GLU A 64 37.15 4.97 -48.77
C GLU A 64 37.91 5.71 -47.67
N ARG A 65 38.60 6.79 -48.03
CA ARG A 65 39.44 7.53 -47.10
C ARG A 65 38.55 8.21 -46.04
N GLY A 66 38.66 7.74 -44.80
CA GLY A 66 37.90 8.27 -43.66
C GLY A 66 36.70 7.40 -43.24
N ASP A 67 36.40 6.32 -43.98
CA ASP A 67 35.37 5.36 -43.58
C ASP A 67 35.80 4.58 -42.33
N LYS A 68 34.90 4.55 -41.33
CA LYS A 68 35.08 3.86 -40.05
C LYS A 68 34.10 2.71 -39.85
N PHE A 69 33.28 2.38 -40.85
CA PHE A 69 32.24 1.37 -40.75
C PHE A 69 32.78 0.05 -40.20
N VAL A 70 33.81 -0.52 -40.83
CA VAL A 70 34.38 -1.81 -40.42
C VAL A 70 34.89 -1.80 -38.98
N ALA A 71 35.51 -0.70 -38.54
CA ALA A 71 36.03 -0.59 -37.17
C ALA A 71 34.89 -0.52 -36.15
N VAL A 72 33.95 0.41 -36.35
CA VAL A 72 32.86 0.66 -35.40
C VAL A 72 31.88 -0.52 -35.35
N ILE A 73 31.50 -1.06 -36.51
CA ILE A 73 30.54 -2.16 -36.58
C ILE A 73 31.17 -3.48 -36.14
N GLY A 74 32.47 -3.69 -36.40
CA GLY A 74 33.20 -4.84 -35.88
C GLY A 74 33.22 -4.89 -34.35
N ASP A 75 33.56 -3.77 -33.71
CA ASP A 75 33.55 -3.65 -32.25
C ASP A 75 32.12 -3.81 -31.70
N PHE A 76 31.12 -3.20 -32.34
CA PHE A 76 29.72 -3.31 -31.95
C PHE A 76 29.22 -4.76 -32.01
N ILE A 77 29.42 -5.48 -33.12
CA ILE A 77 28.98 -6.87 -33.29
C ILE A 77 29.62 -7.77 -32.24
N THR A 78 30.89 -7.53 -31.91
CA THR A 78 31.58 -8.30 -30.86
C THR A 78 30.83 -8.17 -29.54
N VAL A 79 30.60 -6.94 -29.06
CA VAL A 79 29.92 -6.70 -27.79
C VAL A 79 28.45 -7.16 -27.83
N ALA A 80 27.72 -6.77 -28.87
CA ALA A 80 26.30 -7.09 -29.02
C ALA A 80 26.06 -8.60 -29.17
N GLY A 81 26.96 -9.33 -29.84
CA GLY A 81 26.90 -10.77 -29.99
C GLY A 81 27.02 -11.51 -28.65
N PHE A 82 27.93 -11.07 -27.77
CA PHE A 82 28.03 -11.64 -26.41
C PHE A 82 26.77 -11.38 -25.59
N SER A 83 26.29 -10.12 -25.53
CA SER A 83 25.06 -9.80 -24.80
C SER A 83 23.83 -10.51 -25.37
N PHE A 84 23.77 -10.69 -26.68
CA PHE A 84 22.68 -11.42 -27.32
C PHE A 84 22.73 -12.92 -27.02
N SER A 85 23.92 -13.53 -26.99
CA SER A 85 24.06 -14.93 -26.60
C SER A 85 23.57 -15.17 -25.17
N GLU A 86 23.91 -14.27 -24.24
CA GLU A 86 23.41 -14.34 -22.86
C GLU A 86 21.88 -14.22 -22.81
N LEU A 87 21.29 -13.33 -23.61
CA LEU A 87 19.83 -13.20 -23.73
C LEU A 87 19.18 -14.48 -24.27
N GLU A 88 19.76 -15.12 -25.30
CA GLU A 88 19.24 -16.39 -25.84
C GLU A 88 19.27 -17.50 -24.78
N ASP A 89 20.35 -17.60 -24.02
CA ASP A 89 20.49 -18.59 -22.94
C ASP A 89 19.46 -18.34 -21.83
N GLN A 90 19.28 -17.09 -21.39
CA GLN A 90 18.28 -16.71 -20.39
C GLN A 90 16.86 -17.02 -20.84
N LEU A 91 16.52 -16.73 -22.11
CA LEU A 91 15.20 -17.05 -22.66
C LEU A 91 14.97 -18.56 -22.71
N SER A 92 15.98 -19.33 -23.13
CA SER A 92 15.91 -20.78 -23.14
C SER A 92 15.69 -21.36 -21.73
N GLU A 93 16.46 -20.88 -20.75
CA GLU A 93 16.32 -21.30 -19.36
C GLU A 93 14.95 -20.92 -18.77
N ALA A 94 14.44 -19.72 -19.07
CA ALA A 94 13.12 -19.27 -18.65
C ALA A 94 12.01 -20.18 -19.21
N LYS A 95 12.09 -20.55 -20.49
CA LYS A 95 11.15 -21.49 -21.12
C LYS A 95 11.21 -22.88 -20.48
N ASP A 96 12.40 -23.38 -20.18
CA ASP A 96 12.57 -24.67 -19.51
C ASP A 96 11.97 -24.66 -18.10
N LYS A 97 12.21 -23.59 -17.34
CA LYS A 97 11.62 -23.40 -16.00
C LYS A 97 10.09 -23.31 -16.09
N TYR A 98 9.56 -22.56 -17.05
CA TYR A 98 8.13 -22.46 -17.28
C TYR A 98 7.49 -23.83 -17.60
N ASN A 99 8.08 -24.59 -18.52
CA ASN A 99 7.59 -25.93 -18.88
C ASN A 99 7.66 -26.92 -17.70
N LYS A 100 8.69 -26.81 -16.85
CA LYS A 100 8.77 -27.58 -15.61
C LYS A 100 7.66 -27.20 -14.64
N SER A 101 7.34 -25.90 -14.51
CA SER A 101 6.23 -25.42 -13.69
C SER A 101 4.88 -25.94 -14.19
N LEU A 102 4.58 -25.84 -15.50
CA LEU A 102 3.36 -26.41 -16.06
C LEU A 102 3.21 -27.89 -15.70
N LYS A 103 4.27 -28.68 -15.94
CA LYS A 103 4.28 -30.11 -15.61
C LYS A 103 4.09 -30.37 -14.10
N HIS A 104 4.66 -29.53 -13.24
CA HIS A 104 4.53 -29.65 -11.79
C HIS A 104 3.08 -29.45 -11.33
N PHE A 105 2.35 -28.53 -11.97
CA PHE A 105 0.94 -28.25 -11.68
C PHE A 105 -0.04 -29.11 -12.50
N GLY A 106 0.45 -30.02 -13.34
CA GLY A 106 -0.38 -30.95 -14.12
C GLY A 106 -0.94 -30.37 -15.43
N GLU A 107 -0.42 -29.21 -15.87
CA GLU A 107 -0.83 -28.55 -17.11
C GLU A 107 -0.08 -29.11 -18.33
N GLU A 108 -0.74 -29.08 -19.49
CA GLU A 108 -0.20 -29.60 -20.75
C GLU A 108 0.69 -28.55 -21.45
N GLN A 109 1.91 -28.94 -21.83
CA GLN A 109 2.87 -28.03 -22.48
C GLN A 109 2.36 -27.56 -23.84
N GLY A 110 2.54 -26.27 -24.13
CA GLY A 110 2.13 -25.66 -25.40
C GLY A 110 0.65 -25.30 -25.49
N ARG A 111 -0.17 -25.66 -24.51
CA ARG A 111 -1.59 -25.29 -24.46
C ARG A 111 -1.84 -23.96 -23.75
N MET A 112 -1.00 -23.62 -22.78
CA MET A 112 -1.18 -22.47 -21.89
C MET A 112 0.01 -21.51 -21.99
N GLN A 113 -0.26 -20.21 -22.08
CA GLN A 113 0.76 -19.15 -22.11
C GLN A 113 1.07 -18.64 -20.69
N PRO A 114 2.25 -18.03 -20.45
CA PRO A 114 2.62 -17.57 -19.12
C PRO A 114 1.65 -16.58 -18.50
N ASP A 115 1.09 -15.65 -19.28
CA ASP A 115 0.08 -14.69 -18.83
C ASP A 115 -1.18 -15.38 -18.30
N GLU A 116 -1.64 -16.44 -18.99
CA GLU A 116 -2.76 -17.26 -18.54
C GLU A 116 -2.40 -18.07 -17.29
N PHE A 117 -1.27 -18.79 -17.32
CA PHE A 117 -0.86 -19.66 -16.22
C PHE A 117 -0.59 -18.88 -14.93
N PHE A 118 0.25 -17.84 -14.99
CA PHE A 118 0.56 -17.01 -13.82
C PHE A 118 -0.61 -16.11 -13.43
N GLY A 119 -1.51 -15.76 -14.37
CA GLY A 119 -2.74 -15.02 -14.09
C GLY A 119 -3.69 -15.73 -13.12
N ILE A 120 -3.71 -17.07 -13.13
CA ILE A 120 -4.46 -17.88 -12.16
C ILE A 120 -3.93 -17.63 -10.74
N PHE A 121 -2.60 -17.69 -10.57
CA PHE A 121 -1.96 -17.45 -9.28
C PHE A 121 -2.09 -15.98 -8.84
N ASP A 122 -1.94 -15.02 -9.76
CA ASP A 122 -2.12 -13.61 -9.45
C ASP A 122 -3.54 -13.33 -8.91
N THR A 123 -4.57 -13.84 -9.60
CA THR A 123 -5.96 -13.73 -9.15
C THR A 123 -6.17 -14.36 -7.77
N PHE A 124 -5.56 -15.52 -7.52
CA PHE A 124 -5.59 -16.16 -6.21
C PHE A 124 -4.91 -15.31 -5.13
N LEU A 125 -3.72 -14.77 -5.39
CA LEU A 125 -2.94 -13.97 -4.44
C LEU A 125 -3.63 -12.65 -4.09
N GLN A 126 -4.30 -12.02 -5.06
CA GLN A 126 -5.13 -10.83 -4.84
C GLN A 126 -6.31 -11.16 -3.92
N SER A 127 -7.08 -12.20 -4.26
CA SER A 127 -8.20 -12.66 -3.45
C SER A 127 -7.74 -13.04 -2.02
N PHE A 128 -6.59 -13.71 -1.90
CA PHE A 128 -6.01 -14.07 -0.62
C PHE A 128 -5.63 -12.84 0.22
N SER A 129 -5.05 -11.80 -0.40
CA SER A 129 -4.73 -10.52 0.24
C SER A 129 -5.95 -9.87 0.85
N GLU A 130 -6.98 -9.69 0.01
CA GLU A 130 -8.18 -8.96 0.38
C GLU A 130 -8.89 -9.62 1.55
N LEU A 131 -8.99 -10.95 1.52
CA LEU A 131 -9.65 -11.71 2.58
C LEU A 131 -8.83 -11.72 3.88
N LYS A 132 -7.50 -11.78 3.79
CA LYS A 132 -6.61 -11.67 4.96
C LYS A 132 -6.74 -10.29 5.61
N GLU A 133 -6.72 -9.23 4.81
CA GLU A 133 -6.91 -7.86 5.30
C GLU A 133 -8.31 -7.66 5.89
N GLN A 134 -9.35 -8.18 5.25
CA GLN A 134 -10.72 -8.11 5.76
C GLN A 134 -10.82 -8.73 7.15
N ARG A 135 -10.23 -9.92 7.35
CA ARG A 135 -10.20 -10.58 8.66
C ARG A 135 -9.43 -9.79 9.70
N GLU A 136 -8.28 -9.22 9.33
CA GLU A 136 -7.51 -8.36 10.23
C GLU A 136 -8.31 -7.11 10.65
N ARG A 137 -9.04 -6.47 9.71
CA ARG A 137 -9.96 -5.37 10.01
C ARG A 137 -11.07 -5.79 10.97
N GLU A 138 -11.72 -6.92 10.74
CA GLU A 138 -12.78 -7.47 11.60
C GLU A 138 -12.28 -7.85 13.01
N ARG A 139 -11.01 -8.29 13.14
CA ARG A 139 -10.39 -8.56 14.45
C ARG A 139 -10.06 -7.28 15.20
N ARG A 140 -9.60 -6.25 14.49
CA ARG A 140 -9.30 -4.93 15.08
C ARG A 140 -10.57 -4.24 15.57
N SER A 141 -11.65 -4.26 14.77
CA SER A 141 -12.93 -3.66 15.17
C SER A 141 -13.56 -4.37 16.37
N LYS A 142 -13.46 -5.71 16.47
CA LYS A 142 -13.91 -6.47 17.65
C LYS A 142 -13.08 -6.23 18.91
N LYS A 143 -11.81 -5.85 18.79
CA LYS A 143 -10.94 -5.51 19.93
C LYS A 143 -11.09 -4.06 20.39
N GLY A 144 -11.40 -3.13 19.48
CA GLY A 144 -11.65 -1.71 19.80
C GLY A 144 -13.07 -1.42 20.29
N GLY A 145 -14.09 -2.04 19.68
CA GLY A 145 -15.50 -1.71 19.96
C GLY A 145 -16.11 -2.34 21.22
N GLY A 146 -15.34 -3.09 22.02
CA GLY A 146 -15.85 -3.81 23.19
C GLY A 146 -15.60 -3.14 24.55
N SER A 147 -14.76 -2.11 24.61
CA SER A 147 -14.24 -1.58 25.89
C SER A 147 -14.27 -0.05 26.02
N GLU A 148 -14.33 0.70 24.93
CA GLU A 148 -14.20 2.18 24.98
C GLU A 148 -15.54 2.91 25.13
N GLU A 149 -16.62 2.46 24.50
CA GLU A 149 -17.91 3.19 24.58
C GLU A 149 -18.59 3.07 25.95
N VAL A 150 -18.50 1.91 26.63
CA VAL A 150 -19.13 1.72 27.96
C VAL A 150 -18.20 2.16 29.10
N GLY A 151 -16.88 2.13 28.88
CA GLY A 151 -15.88 2.58 29.86
C GLY A 151 -15.76 4.09 29.93
N GLY A 152 -15.81 4.78 28.77
CA GLY A 152 -15.71 6.24 28.69
C GLY A 152 -16.90 6.95 29.35
N GLU A 153 -18.13 6.48 29.14
CA GLU A 153 -19.32 7.10 29.74
C GLU A 153 -19.34 6.98 31.28
N PHE A 154 -18.85 5.86 31.83
CA PHE A 154 -18.73 5.70 33.28
C PHE A 154 -17.58 6.54 33.86
N ASP A 155 -16.45 6.63 33.16
CA ASP A 155 -15.28 7.41 33.60
C ASP A 155 -15.51 8.92 33.51
N ASP A 156 -16.28 9.37 32.52
CA ASP A 156 -16.79 10.76 32.40
C ASP A 156 -17.74 11.09 33.57
N LEU A 157 -18.63 10.17 33.92
CA LEU A 157 -19.55 10.34 35.05
C LEU A 157 -18.80 10.40 36.40
N VAL A 158 -17.78 9.55 36.58
CA VAL A 158 -16.91 9.56 37.76
C VAL A 158 -16.08 10.85 37.82
N SER A 159 -15.57 11.32 36.68
CA SER A 159 -14.82 12.58 36.59
C SER A 159 -15.69 13.78 36.96
N ALA A 160 -16.94 13.83 36.50
CA ALA A 160 -17.91 14.87 36.86
C ALA A 160 -18.29 14.86 38.36
N LEU A 161 -18.42 13.68 38.96
CA LEU A 161 -18.66 13.53 40.40
C LEU A 161 -17.45 13.97 41.24
N ARG A 162 -16.23 13.65 40.79
CA ARG A 162 -14.98 13.96 41.49
C ARG A 162 -14.57 15.43 41.32
N SER A 163 -14.85 16.03 40.17
CA SER A 163 -14.64 17.47 39.91
C SER A 163 -15.64 18.35 40.66
N GLY A 164 -16.74 17.75 41.16
CA GLY A 164 -17.79 18.47 41.89
C GLY A 164 -18.74 19.27 41.00
N GLU A 165 -18.57 19.20 39.67
CA GLU A 165 -19.39 19.93 38.69
C GLU A 165 -20.89 19.58 38.78
N VAL A 166 -21.21 18.37 39.24
CA VAL A 166 -22.59 17.90 39.46
C VAL A 166 -23.32 18.74 40.52
N PHE A 167 -22.60 19.30 41.50
CA PHE A 167 -23.19 20.00 42.64
C PHE A 167 -23.23 21.53 42.47
N ASP A 168 -22.52 22.10 41.49
CA ASP A 168 -22.40 23.55 41.32
C ASP A 168 -23.68 24.22 40.78
N LYS A 169 -24.52 23.46 40.06
CA LYS A 169 -25.79 23.97 39.48
C LYS A 169 -26.83 24.35 40.54
N ASP A 170 -26.82 23.73 41.72
CA ASP A 170 -27.80 24.01 42.78
C ASP A 170 -27.31 25.06 43.79
N LEU A 171 -26.00 25.20 44.00
CA LEU A 171 -25.42 26.19 44.91
C LEU A 171 -25.59 27.65 44.40
N ASN A 172 -25.56 27.85 43.08
CA ASN A 172 -25.77 29.18 42.49
C ASN A 172 -27.21 29.68 42.58
N LYS A 173 -28.20 28.78 42.67
CA LYS A 173 -29.60 29.17 42.94
C LYS A 173 -29.78 29.65 44.38
N PHE A 174 -29.03 29.11 45.34
CA PHE A 174 -29.07 29.53 46.74
C PHE A 174 -28.37 30.87 47.01
N LYS A 175 -27.25 31.15 46.33
CA LYS A 175 -26.47 32.38 46.54
C LYS A 175 -27.13 33.64 45.98
N ARG A 176 -27.98 33.52 44.96
CA ARG A 176 -28.65 34.67 44.34
C ARG A 176 -29.75 35.29 45.23
N ASN A 177 -30.26 34.55 46.21
CA ASN A 177 -31.32 35.01 47.10
C ASN A 177 -30.82 35.75 48.37
N ARG A 178 -29.49 35.75 48.64
CA ARG A 178 -28.89 36.34 49.86
C ARG A 178 -28.21 37.69 49.63
N LYS A 179 -28.52 38.41 48.55
CA LYS A 179 -27.91 39.72 48.24
C LYS A 179 -28.89 40.90 48.18
N ARG A 180 -30.07 40.76 48.80
CA ARG A 180 -31.08 41.83 48.93
C ARG A 180 -31.46 42.20 50.35
N SER A 181 -30.85 41.61 51.37
CA SER A 181 -31.15 41.95 52.76
C SER A 181 -29.87 42.30 53.50
N VAL A 182 -29.92 43.44 54.19
CA VAL A 182 -28.97 43.96 55.18
C VAL A 182 -27.78 44.76 54.63
N ASN A 183 -28.00 46.07 54.49
CA ASN A 183 -27.06 47.05 55.06
C ASN A 183 -27.81 48.35 55.40
N SER A 184 -28.26 48.43 56.65
CA SER A 184 -28.65 49.67 57.32
C SER A 184 -27.93 49.71 58.67
N LEU A 185 -27.42 50.89 59.02
CA LEU A 185 -26.99 51.36 60.34
C LEU A 185 -25.47 51.32 60.61
N ALA A 186 -24.84 52.49 60.43
CA ALA A 186 -23.83 53.00 61.36
C ALA A 186 -23.90 54.54 61.38
N GLU A 187 -23.98 55.07 62.60
CA GLU A 187 -24.30 56.45 63.00
C GLU A 187 -23.11 57.44 62.99
N GLY A 188 -23.47 58.72 63.04
CA GLY A 188 -22.71 59.81 63.68
C GLY A 188 -22.27 60.91 62.71
N GLY A 189 -22.61 62.19 62.84
CA GLY A 189 -23.42 62.94 63.80
C GLY A 189 -23.26 64.45 63.47
N GLY A 190 -24.17 65.31 63.96
CA GLY A 190 -23.90 66.76 64.11
C GLY A 190 -24.80 67.76 63.36
N ARG A 191 -25.84 68.22 64.09
CA ARG A 191 -26.36 69.60 64.28
C ARG A 191 -26.60 70.60 63.12
N GLU A 192 -27.83 71.15 63.21
CA GLU A 192 -28.31 72.53 62.95
C GLU A 192 -29.18 72.88 61.70
N ARG A 193 -30.47 73.12 62.03
CA ARG A 193 -31.55 74.03 61.55
C ARG A 193 -31.55 74.73 60.17
N ALA A 194 -32.75 74.62 59.58
CA ALA A 194 -33.56 75.58 58.78
C ALA A 194 -32.98 76.02 57.41
N VAL A 195 -33.72 76.23 56.33
CA VAL A 195 -35.02 76.90 56.13
C VAL A 195 -35.65 76.37 54.82
N ALA A 196 -36.97 76.43 54.73
CA ALA A 196 -37.75 76.25 53.51
C ALA A 196 -37.29 77.15 52.34
N LYS A 197 -37.51 76.69 51.09
CA LYS A 197 -38.40 77.38 50.13
C LYS A 197 -38.55 76.59 48.82
N VAL A 198 -39.81 76.43 48.46
CA VAL A 198 -40.37 76.21 47.12
C VAL A 198 -39.93 77.33 46.19
N THR A 199 -39.65 77.03 44.93
CA THR A 199 -39.98 77.79 43.68
C THR A 199 -39.16 77.20 42.52
N TYR A 200 -39.63 77.11 41.27
CA TYR A 200 -40.82 77.59 40.57
C TYR A 200 -41.19 76.56 39.50
#